data_AF-A0AAD2JGI1-F1
#
_entry.id   AF-A0AAD2JGI1-F1
#
_cell.length_a   1.000
_cell.length_b   1.000
_cell.length_c   1.000
_cell.angle_alpha   90.00
_cell.angle_beta   90.00
_cell.angle_gamma   90.00
#
_symmetry.space_group_name_H-M   'P 1'
#
loop_
_entity.id
_entity.type
_entity.pdbx_description
1 polymer ?
#
loop_
_entity_poly.entity_id
_entity_poly.type
_entity_poly.pdbx_seq_one_letter_code
_entity_poly.pdbx_strand_id
1 'polypeptide(L)'
;MAAAIPVFTIYDAMILCQIPDTGNFQGQTDAQRMAEELFDNDFGTAMTKSIKQVNMDLATLASLTAVQGRIAFVQWVRDEIRMGRNPAQHPFPAGDTSTLLQRLNFHQKYVKDSKTLIDNTVPPKWSKEQQWKQWVKLLRDHLRAYIGVNGIPLVYVVRENAAQDPTPQDDFLDKYINMALLVGTAFIVDNKQVLALLNKFIMGCSEAEMVIQALNTTTDGRAAFFALKAFYEGEGIFAHDVMAAVLSINHQTRYP
;
A
#
# COMPACT_ATOMS: atom_id res chain seq x y z
N MET A 1 -7.24 31.56 -20.53
CA MET A 1 -8.05 30.33 -20.42
C MET A 1 -7.12 29.19 -20.09
N ALA A 2 -7.29 28.53 -18.93
CA ALA A 2 -6.53 27.32 -18.64
C ALA A 2 -7.03 26.21 -19.57
N ALA A 3 -6.11 25.49 -20.23
CA ALA A 3 -6.47 24.34 -21.04
C ALA A 3 -7.14 23.28 -20.16
N ALA A 4 -8.22 22.66 -20.63
CA ALA A 4 -8.86 21.55 -19.92
C ALA A 4 -7.84 20.42 -19.73
N ILE A 5 -7.79 19.84 -18.53
CA ILE A 5 -6.93 18.69 -18.24
C ILE A 5 -7.43 17.53 -19.11
N PRO A 6 -6.57 16.89 -19.93
CA PRO A 6 -6.98 15.74 -20.73
C PRO A 6 -7.45 14.60 -19.83
N VAL A 7 -8.54 13.95 -20.21
CA VAL A 7 -9.11 12.78 -19.52
C VAL A 7 -8.91 11.57 -20.43
N PHE A 8 -8.17 10.58 -19.93
CA PHE A 8 -7.90 9.33 -20.62
C PHE A 8 -8.85 8.24 -20.14
N THR A 9 -9.31 7.41 -21.07
CA THR A 9 -10.22 6.30 -20.80
C THR A 9 -9.50 4.95 -20.92
N ILE A 10 -10.13 3.89 -20.40
CA ILE A 10 -9.64 2.52 -20.61
C ILE A 10 -9.64 2.17 -22.10
N TYR A 11 -10.65 2.63 -22.84
CA TYR A 11 -10.74 2.46 -24.28
C TYR A 11 -9.51 3.01 -25.01
N ASP A 12 -9.07 4.23 -24.71
CA ASP A 12 -7.85 4.81 -25.31
C ASP A 12 -6.62 3.94 -25.05
N ALA A 13 -6.51 3.41 -23.82
CA ALA A 13 -5.42 2.52 -23.46
C ALA A 13 -5.50 1.15 -24.15
N MET A 14 -6.71 0.64 -24.44
CA MET A 14 -6.90 -0.60 -25.20
C MET A 14 -6.38 -0.47 -26.63
N ILE A 15 -6.64 0.66 -27.29
CA ILE A 15 -6.08 0.96 -28.62
C ILE A 15 -4.55 0.96 -28.57
N LEU A 16 -3.96 1.60 -27.55
CA LEU A 16 -2.51 1.62 -27.34
C LEU A 16 -1.92 0.23 -27.04
N CYS A 17 -2.74 -0.69 -26.50
CA CYS A 17 -2.39 -2.10 -26.37
C CYS A 17 -2.51 -2.89 -27.69
N GLN A 18 -2.66 -2.21 -28.83
CA GLN A 18 -2.82 -2.80 -30.16
C GLN A 18 -4.09 -3.67 -30.29
N ILE A 19 -5.12 -3.36 -29.51
CA ILE A 19 -6.44 -3.97 -29.71
C ILE A 19 -7.08 -3.32 -30.94
N PRO A 20 -7.64 -4.11 -31.88
CA PRO A 20 -8.33 -3.57 -33.03
C PRO A 20 -9.44 -2.61 -32.64
N ASP A 21 -9.39 -1.40 -33.19
CA ASP A 21 -10.46 -0.41 -33.13
C ASP A 21 -11.28 -0.40 -34.44
N THR A 22 -11.34 -1.56 -35.09
CA THR A 22 -12.16 -1.76 -36.28
C THR A 22 -13.48 -2.39 -35.85
N GLY A 23 -14.60 -1.84 -36.34
CA GLY A 23 -15.93 -2.32 -35.97
C GLY A 23 -16.10 -3.80 -36.33
N ASN A 24 -16.43 -4.62 -35.33
CA ASN A 24 -16.48 -6.07 -35.48
C ASN A 24 -17.90 -6.64 -35.30
N PHE A 25 -18.56 -6.39 -34.16
CA PHE A 25 -19.82 -7.04 -33.79
C PHE A 25 -20.77 -6.05 -33.08
N GLN A 26 -22.05 -6.03 -33.45
CA GLN A 26 -23.09 -5.15 -32.88
C GLN A 26 -22.79 -3.63 -32.90
N GLY A 27 -21.85 -3.19 -33.74
CA GLY A 27 -21.46 -1.77 -33.85
C GLY A 27 -20.42 -1.31 -32.83
N GLN A 28 -19.90 -2.22 -31.99
CA GLN A 28 -18.79 -1.94 -31.08
C GLN A 28 -17.45 -2.49 -31.62
N THR A 29 -16.35 -1.83 -31.27
CA THR A 29 -14.99 -2.30 -31.55
C THR A 29 -14.49 -3.24 -30.46
N ASP A 30 -13.47 -4.06 -30.75
CA ASP A 30 -12.90 -4.96 -29.72
C ASP A 30 -12.31 -4.17 -28.54
N ALA A 31 -11.78 -2.97 -28.80
CA ALA A 31 -11.28 -2.07 -27.77
C ALA A 31 -12.40 -1.56 -26.86
N GLN A 32 -13.57 -1.20 -27.42
CA GLN A 32 -14.74 -0.77 -26.65
C GLN A 32 -15.27 -1.91 -25.79
N ARG A 33 -15.44 -3.10 -26.37
CA ARG A 33 -15.91 -4.28 -25.66
C ARG A 33 -14.97 -4.68 -24.53
N MET A 34 -13.65 -4.61 -24.72
CA MET A 34 -12.71 -4.87 -23.64
C MET A 34 -12.77 -3.80 -22.55
N ALA A 35 -12.91 -2.52 -22.91
CA ALA A 35 -13.03 -1.47 -21.90
C ALA A 35 -14.30 -1.65 -21.04
N GLU A 36 -15.43 -1.97 -21.67
CA GLU A 36 -16.73 -2.20 -21.02
C GLU A 36 -16.80 -3.55 -20.28
N GLU A 37 -16.60 -4.67 -20.98
CA GLU A 37 -16.87 -6.02 -20.43
C GLU A 37 -15.80 -6.49 -19.44
N LEU A 38 -14.54 -6.08 -19.61
CA LEU A 38 -13.44 -6.55 -18.75
C LEU A 38 -13.18 -5.62 -17.57
N PHE A 39 -13.34 -4.31 -17.78
CA PHE A 39 -12.95 -3.31 -16.79
C PHE A 39 -14.11 -2.42 -16.32
N ASP A 40 -15.33 -2.58 -16.83
CA ASP A 40 -16.49 -1.73 -16.52
C ASP A 40 -16.22 -0.24 -16.78
N ASN A 41 -15.30 0.08 -17.71
CA ASN A 41 -14.72 1.41 -17.91
C ASN A 41 -14.14 2.05 -16.64
N ASP A 42 -13.83 1.27 -15.62
CA ASP A 42 -13.26 1.71 -14.34
C ASP A 42 -11.84 1.19 -14.13
N PHE A 43 -10.91 2.11 -13.92
CA PHE A 43 -9.53 1.78 -13.60
C PHE A 43 -9.41 1.04 -12.26
N GLY A 44 -10.36 1.23 -11.33
CA GLY A 44 -10.44 0.49 -10.07
C GLY A 44 -10.53 -1.02 -10.24
N THR A 45 -11.18 -1.50 -11.30
CA THR A 45 -11.32 -2.93 -11.62
C THR A 45 -9.97 -3.63 -11.83
N ALA A 46 -8.93 -2.91 -12.26
CA ALA A 46 -7.58 -3.45 -12.41
C ALA A 46 -6.91 -3.83 -11.08
N MET A 47 -7.36 -3.24 -9.96
CA MET A 47 -6.85 -3.56 -8.62
C MET A 47 -7.42 -4.87 -8.08
N THR A 48 -8.67 -5.18 -8.42
CA THR A 48 -9.41 -6.32 -7.84
C THR A 48 -9.24 -7.61 -8.64
N LYS A 49 -9.08 -7.52 -9.97
CA LYS A 49 -8.89 -8.71 -10.82
C LYS A 49 -7.48 -9.27 -10.68
N SER A 50 -7.34 -10.59 -10.48
CA SER A 50 -6.02 -11.24 -10.51
C SER A 50 -5.45 -11.26 -11.94
N ILE A 51 -4.13 -11.31 -12.12
CA ILE A 51 -3.53 -11.44 -13.47
C ILE A 51 -3.97 -12.73 -14.16
N LYS A 52 -4.22 -13.80 -13.40
CA LYS A 52 -4.79 -15.03 -13.96
C LYS A 52 -6.20 -14.80 -14.50
N GLN A 53 -7.05 -14.09 -13.76
CA GLN A 53 -8.39 -13.73 -14.20
C GLN A 53 -8.34 -12.84 -15.44
N VAL A 54 -7.50 -11.81 -15.42
CA VAL A 54 -7.25 -10.96 -16.58
C VAL A 54 -6.82 -11.81 -17.77
N ASN A 55 -5.86 -12.72 -17.63
CA ASN A 55 -5.43 -13.59 -18.73
C ASN A 55 -6.55 -14.51 -19.25
N MET A 56 -7.40 -15.05 -18.38
CA MET A 56 -8.55 -15.86 -18.78
C MET A 56 -9.59 -15.02 -19.55
N ASP A 57 -9.97 -13.87 -18.99
CA ASP A 57 -10.92 -12.94 -19.62
C ASP A 57 -10.38 -12.44 -20.98
N LEU A 58 -9.08 -12.21 -21.08
CA LEU A 58 -8.41 -11.80 -22.32
C LEU A 58 -8.33 -12.92 -23.35
N ALA A 59 -8.23 -14.18 -22.92
CA ALA A 59 -8.26 -15.33 -23.82
C ALA A 59 -9.66 -15.55 -24.41
N THR A 60 -10.72 -15.20 -23.67
CA THR A 60 -12.10 -15.24 -24.15
C THR A 60 -12.45 -14.10 -25.11
N LEU A 61 -11.76 -12.95 -25.02
CA LEU A 61 -12.08 -11.74 -25.77
C LEU A 61 -11.18 -11.46 -26.99
N ALA A 62 -10.02 -12.11 -27.16
CA ALA A 62 -9.10 -11.82 -28.28
C ALA A 62 -8.29 -13.02 -28.79
N SER A 63 -7.97 -13.03 -30.09
CA SER A 63 -6.91 -13.87 -30.68
C SER A 63 -5.52 -13.34 -30.26
N LEU A 64 -4.82 -14.14 -29.46
CA LEU A 64 -3.40 -14.16 -29.00
C LEU A 64 -2.38 -13.02 -29.21
N THR A 65 -2.51 -12.06 -30.13
CA THR A 65 -1.40 -11.16 -30.55
C THR A 65 -1.11 -9.94 -29.66
N ALA A 66 -1.99 -9.60 -28.69
CA ALA A 66 -1.85 -8.37 -27.89
C ALA A 66 -1.86 -8.57 -26.34
N VAL A 67 -1.61 -9.78 -25.84
CA VAL A 67 -1.73 -10.12 -24.41
C VAL A 67 -0.78 -9.30 -23.51
N GLN A 68 0.46 -9.07 -23.96
CA GLN A 68 1.49 -8.40 -23.17
C GLN A 68 1.18 -6.93 -22.88
N GLY A 69 0.69 -6.17 -23.89
CA GLY A 69 0.31 -4.77 -23.71
C GLY A 69 -0.79 -4.60 -22.67
N ARG A 70 -1.78 -5.51 -22.66
CA ARG A 70 -2.90 -5.49 -21.70
C ARG A 70 -2.48 -5.79 -20.27
N ILE A 71 -1.58 -6.76 -20.09
CA ILE A 71 -1.00 -7.04 -18.77
C ILE A 71 -0.17 -5.85 -18.28
N ALA A 72 0.61 -5.23 -19.17
CA ALA A 72 1.37 -4.03 -18.85
C ALA A 72 0.45 -2.86 -18.46
N PHE A 73 -0.68 -2.68 -19.16
CA PHE A 73 -1.71 -1.72 -18.78
C PHE A 73 -2.23 -1.97 -17.36
N VAL A 74 -2.65 -3.20 -17.04
CA VAL A 74 -3.13 -3.53 -15.69
C VAL A 74 -2.05 -3.23 -14.63
N GLN A 75 -0.79 -3.55 -14.89
CA GLN A 75 0.29 -3.22 -13.98
C GLN A 75 0.49 -1.71 -13.84
N TRP A 76 0.41 -0.94 -14.93
CA TRP A 76 0.52 0.51 -14.90
C TRP A 76 -0.62 1.15 -14.08
N VAL A 77 -1.87 0.72 -14.28
CA VAL A 77 -3.01 1.21 -13.50
C VAL A 77 -2.79 0.96 -12.01
N ARG A 78 -2.32 -0.24 -11.64
CA ARG A 78 -2.00 -0.58 -10.25
C ARG A 78 -0.92 0.33 -9.68
N ASP A 79 0.09 0.64 -10.48
CA ASP A 79 1.18 1.52 -10.07
C ASP A 79 0.68 2.93 -9.80
N GLU A 80 -0.11 3.51 -10.71
CA GLU A 80 -0.73 4.82 -10.53
C GLU A 80 -1.55 4.87 -9.24
N ILE A 81 -2.43 3.89 -9.02
CA ILE A 81 -3.27 3.82 -7.82
C ILE A 81 -2.43 3.64 -6.54
N ARG A 82 -1.41 2.77 -6.56
CA ARG A 82 -0.51 2.59 -5.41
C ARG A 82 0.24 3.86 -5.04
N MET A 83 0.56 4.69 -6.03
CA MET A 83 1.20 5.98 -5.86
C MET A 83 0.21 7.12 -5.61
N GLY A 84 -1.08 6.82 -5.41
CA GLY A 84 -2.10 7.83 -5.14
C GLY A 84 -2.47 8.72 -6.33
N ARG A 85 -2.11 8.32 -7.54
CA ARG A 85 -2.41 9.07 -8.76
C ARG A 85 -3.68 8.54 -9.42
N ASN A 86 -4.37 9.44 -10.10
CA ASN A 86 -5.52 9.07 -10.92
C ASN A 86 -5.02 8.60 -12.31
N PRO A 87 -5.25 7.34 -12.71
CA PRO A 87 -4.87 6.84 -14.02
C PRO A 87 -5.54 7.61 -15.16
N ALA A 88 -6.75 8.14 -14.97
CA ALA A 88 -7.46 8.91 -16.00
C ALA A 88 -6.80 10.26 -16.33
N GLN A 89 -5.82 10.72 -15.51
CA GLN A 89 -5.10 11.98 -15.74
C GLN A 89 -3.73 11.78 -16.40
N HIS A 90 -3.33 10.53 -16.65
CA HIS A 90 -2.03 10.19 -17.22
C HIS A 90 -2.20 9.23 -18.40
N PRO A 91 -1.47 9.42 -19.52
CA PRO A 91 -1.55 8.50 -20.63
C PRO A 91 -0.87 7.17 -20.27
N PHE A 92 -1.46 6.06 -20.72
CA PHE A 92 -0.80 4.75 -20.62
C PHE A 92 0.50 4.73 -21.44
N PRO A 93 1.67 4.48 -20.84
CA PRO A 93 2.94 4.52 -21.54
C PRO A 93 3.21 3.17 -22.24
N ALA A 94 2.57 2.94 -23.39
CA ALA A 94 2.69 1.68 -24.13
C ALA A 94 4.16 1.30 -24.47
N GLY A 95 5.03 2.29 -24.65
CA GLY A 95 6.47 2.08 -24.85
C GLY A 95 7.19 1.40 -23.68
N ASP A 96 6.64 1.48 -22.47
CA ASP A 96 7.23 0.92 -21.25
C ASP A 96 6.75 -0.51 -20.94
N THR A 97 6.12 -1.19 -21.90
CA THR A 97 5.53 -2.52 -21.72
C THR A 97 6.50 -3.51 -21.07
N SER A 98 7.75 -3.60 -21.54
CA SER A 98 8.75 -4.52 -20.99
C SER A 98 9.07 -4.22 -19.52
N THR A 99 9.27 -2.94 -19.19
CA THR A 99 9.53 -2.47 -17.82
C THR A 99 8.36 -2.78 -16.88
N LEU A 100 7.13 -2.56 -17.35
CA LEU A 100 5.91 -2.85 -16.59
C LEU A 100 5.76 -4.36 -16.35
N LEU A 101 6.02 -5.21 -17.34
CA LEU A 101 5.99 -6.66 -17.18
C LEU A 101 7.08 -7.16 -16.22
N GLN A 102 8.29 -6.62 -16.28
CA GLN A 102 9.34 -6.94 -15.32
C GLN A 102 8.93 -6.56 -13.89
N ARG A 103 8.38 -5.37 -13.70
CA ARG A 103 7.90 -4.90 -12.40
C ARG A 103 6.77 -5.78 -11.87
N LEU A 104 5.84 -6.20 -12.73
CA LEU A 104 4.80 -7.16 -12.36
C LEU A 104 5.40 -8.47 -11.84
N ASN A 105 6.38 -9.03 -12.56
CA ASN A 105 7.04 -10.27 -12.17
C ASN A 105 7.74 -10.13 -10.81
N PHE A 106 8.48 -9.04 -10.59
CA PHE A 106 9.13 -8.77 -9.31
C PHE A 106 8.11 -8.62 -8.18
N HIS A 107 7.01 -7.90 -8.42
CA HIS A 107 5.96 -7.73 -7.42
C HIS A 107 5.26 -9.05 -7.09
N GLN A 108 4.93 -9.87 -8.09
CA GLN A 108 4.35 -11.19 -7.88
C GLN A 108 5.28 -12.12 -7.10
N LYS A 109 6.58 -12.09 -7.41
CA LYS A 109 7.59 -12.82 -6.65
C LYS A 109 7.65 -12.35 -5.20
N TYR A 110 7.69 -11.04 -4.97
CA TYR A 110 7.68 -10.46 -3.63
C TYR A 110 6.43 -10.88 -2.83
N VAL A 111 5.23 -10.80 -3.43
CA VAL A 111 3.98 -11.26 -2.79
C VAL A 111 4.03 -12.76 -2.48
N LYS A 112 4.53 -13.59 -3.40
CA LYS A 112 4.68 -15.03 -3.17
C LYS A 112 5.65 -15.35 -2.03
N ASP A 113 6.77 -14.64 -1.97
CA ASP A 113 7.83 -14.86 -0.99
C ASP A 113 7.53 -14.18 0.36
N SER A 114 6.53 -13.28 0.41
CA SER A 114 6.17 -12.48 1.58
C SER A 114 5.91 -13.32 2.82
N LYS A 115 5.25 -14.47 2.69
CA LYS A 115 4.98 -15.36 3.83
C LYS A 115 6.27 -15.82 4.51
N THR A 116 7.23 -16.27 3.74
CA THR A 116 8.55 -16.69 4.25
C THR A 116 9.33 -15.49 4.81
N LEU A 117 9.23 -14.32 4.18
CA LEU A 117 9.85 -13.10 4.71
C LEU A 117 9.25 -12.68 6.05
N ILE A 118 7.92 -12.74 6.20
CA ILE A 118 7.20 -12.43 7.45
C ILE A 118 7.68 -13.35 8.57
N ASP A 119 7.77 -14.65 8.31
CA ASP A 119 8.21 -15.64 9.30
C ASP A 119 9.67 -15.40 9.75
N ASN A 120 10.53 -14.93 8.83
CA ASN A 120 11.94 -14.66 9.12
C ASN A 120 12.20 -13.28 9.73
N THR A 121 11.21 -12.38 9.71
CA THR A 121 11.37 -10.99 10.19
C THR A 121 10.57 -10.71 11.46
N VAL A 122 9.99 -11.73 12.10
CA VAL A 122 9.19 -11.55 13.32
C VAL A 122 10.04 -10.88 14.40
N PRO A 123 9.69 -9.65 14.84
CA PRO A 123 10.42 -9.00 15.91
C PRO A 123 10.15 -9.70 17.24
N PRO A 124 11.10 -9.68 18.18
CA PRO A 124 10.81 -10.13 19.54
C PRO A 124 9.74 -9.24 20.17
N LYS A 125 9.04 -9.77 21.18
CA LYS A 125 8.19 -8.91 22.01
C LYS A 125 9.04 -7.79 22.62
N TRP A 126 8.50 -6.58 22.61
CA TRP A 126 9.14 -5.42 23.20
C TRP A 126 9.26 -5.58 24.71
N SER A 127 10.43 -5.24 25.24
CA SER A 127 10.69 -5.18 26.67
C SER A 127 11.74 -4.10 26.97
N LYS A 128 11.83 -3.64 28.22
CA LYS A 128 12.70 -2.51 28.59
C LYS A 128 14.20 -2.83 28.50
N GLU A 129 14.55 -4.10 28.50
CA GLU A 129 15.92 -4.58 28.37
C GLU A 129 16.43 -4.44 26.92
N GLN A 130 15.53 -4.23 25.96
CA GLN A 130 15.87 -4.06 24.54
C GLN A 130 16.18 -2.60 24.21
N GLN A 131 17.03 -2.39 23.20
CA GLN A 131 17.26 -1.05 22.66
C GLN A 131 16.14 -0.67 21.70
N TRP A 132 15.38 0.38 22.04
CA TRP A 132 14.23 0.84 21.26
C TRP A 132 14.53 0.99 19.76
N LYS A 133 15.62 1.68 19.41
CA LYS A 133 16.01 1.90 18.01
C LYS A 133 16.27 0.60 17.24
N GLN A 134 16.85 -0.41 17.91
CA GLN A 134 17.08 -1.72 17.29
C GLN A 134 15.76 -2.48 17.11
N TRP A 135 14.89 -2.44 18.11
CA TRP A 135 13.59 -3.08 18.04
C TRP A 135 12.70 -2.46 16.95
N VAL A 136 12.66 -1.13 16.85
CA VAL A 136 11.93 -0.41 15.80
C VAL A 136 12.45 -0.78 14.41
N LYS A 137 13.77 -0.97 14.25
CA LYS A 137 14.33 -1.45 12.98
C LYS A 137 13.75 -2.83 12.62
N LEU A 138 13.75 -3.78 13.55
CA LEU A 138 13.18 -5.12 13.33
C LEU A 138 11.67 -5.06 13.02
N LEU A 139 10.93 -4.20 13.71
CA LEU A 139 9.52 -3.96 13.42
C LEU A 139 9.33 -3.40 12.01
N ARG A 140 10.12 -2.42 11.58
CA ARG A 140 10.06 -1.85 10.22
C ARG A 140 10.40 -2.89 9.16
N ASP A 141 11.40 -3.74 9.41
CA ASP A 141 11.75 -4.86 8.53
C ASP A 141 10.57 -5.86 8.41
N HIS A 142 9.89 -6.16 9.52
CA HIS A 142 8.68 -6.99 9.52
C HIS A 142 7.51 -6.37 8.74
N LEU A 143 7.27 -5.07 8.94
CA LEU A 143 6.22 -4.34 8.22
C LEU A 143 6.56 -4.20 6.72
N ARG A 144 7.84 -4.18 6.35
CA ARG A 144 8.28 -4.24 4.94
C ARG A 144 8.11 -5.63 4.34
N ALA A 145 8.05 -6.70 5.13
CA ALA A 145 7.70 -8.04 4.64
C ALA A 145 6.19 -8.25 4.49
N TYR A 146 5.37 -7.51 5.25
CA TYR A 146 3.93 -7.67 5.28
C TYR A 146 3.22 -6.91 4.15
N ILE A 147 2.49 -7.62 3.30
CA ILE A 147 1.76 -7.05 2.16
C ILE A 147 0.43 -6.43 2.62
N GLY A 148 0.22 -5.14 2.35
CA GLY A 148 -1.06 -4.46 2.55
C GLY A 148 -2.06 -4.68 1.43
N VAL A 149 -3.27 -4.13 1.57
CA VAL A 149 -4.42 -4.36 0.68
C VAL A 149 -4.11 -4.12 -0.81
N ASN A 150 -3.39 -3.03 -1.12
CA ASN A 150 -3.04 -2.67 -2.50
C ASN A 150 -1.71 -3.28 -2.98
N GLY A 151 -1.14 -4.23 -2.24
CA GLY A 151 0.18 -4.80 -2.51
C GLY A 151 1.34 -3.94 -2.00
N ILE A 152 1.06 -2.84 -1.31
CA ILE A 152 2.10 -1.95 -0.75
C ILE A 152 2.54 -2.52 0.60
N PRO A 153 3.85 -2.62 0.89
CA PRO A 153 4.32 -3.12 2.19
C PRO A 153 3.86 -2.23 3.34
N LEU A 154 3.31 -2.79 4.43
CA LEU A 154 2.70 -2.04 5.54
C LEU A 154 3.59 -0.97 6.18
N VAL A 155 4.91 -1.05 5.99
CA VAL A 155 5.86 -0.03 6.46
C VAL A 155 5.52 1.40 5.98
N TYR A 156 4.78 1.56 4.87
CA TYR A 156 4.32 2.87 4.41
C TYR A 156 3.45 3.60 5.44
N VAL A 157 2.66 2.87 6.23
CA VAL A 157 1.80 3.43 7.29
C VAL A 157 2.63 4.16 8.33
N VAL A 158 3.84 3.67 8.62
CA VAL A 158 4.75 4.20 9.66
C VAL A 158 5.92 4.99 9.05
N ARG A 159 5.83 5.41 7.78
CA ARG A 159 6.85 6.26 7.17
C ARG A 159 6.89 7.63 7.87
N GLU A 160 8.08 8.18 8.06
CA GLU A 160 8.27 9.44 8.80
C GLU A 160 7.54 10.61 8.11
N ASN A 161 7.83 10.83 6.83
CA ASN A 161 7.22 11.91 6.07
C ASN A 161 5.79 11.56 5.65
N ALA A 162 4.81 12.37 6.08
CA ALA A 162 3.41 12.17 5.67
C ALA A 162 3.19 12.51 4.19
N ALA A 163 3.92 13.50 3.66
CA ALA A 163 3.84 13.90 2.27
C ALA A 163 4.42 12.82 1.35
N GLN A 164 3.90 12.77 0.12
CA GLN A 164 4.45 11.91 -0.93
C GLN A 164 5.83 12.42 -1.33
N ASP A 165 6.79 11.52 -1.51
CA ASP A 165 8.13 11.85 -1.99
C ASP A 165 8.33 11.32 -3.42
N PRO A 166 8.29 12.20 -4.45
CA PRO A 166 8.45 11.81 -5.85
C PRO A 166 9.91 11.55 -6.25
N THR A 167 10.87 11.69 -5.33
CA THR A 167 12.29 11.44 -5.61
C THR A 167 12.47 10.04 -6.18
N PRO A 168 13.22 9.87 -7.30
CA PRO A 168 13.50 8.56 -7.86
C PRO A 168 14.10 7.61 -6.83
N GLN A 169 13.62 6.36 -6.83
CA GLN A 169 14.07 5.29 -5.95
C GLN A 169 14.64 4.16 -6.80
N ASP A 170 15.69 3.51 -6.33
CA ASP A 170 16.27 2.35 -7.00
C ASP A 170 15.35 1.13 -6.93
N ASP A 171 14.70 0.94 -5.76
CA ASP A 171 13.69 -0.10 -5.55
C ASP A 171 12.28 0.44 -5.84
N PHE A 172 11.55 -0.23 -6.72
CA PHE A 172 10.17 0.11 -7.04
C PHE A 172 9.24 -0.01 -5.83
N LEU A 173 9.55 -0.89 -4.86
CA LEU A 173 8.80 -0.99 -3.61
C LEU A 173 8.98 0.27 -2.74
N ASP A 174 10.19 0.81 -2.67
CA ASP A 174 10.44 2.06 -1.94
C ASP A 174 9.72 3.23 -2.58
N LYS A 175 9.62 3.25 -3.92
CA LYS A 175 8.76 4.21 -4.63
C LYS A 175 7.31 4.11 -4.20
N TYR A 176 6.74 2.90 -4.10
CA TYR A 176 5.37 2.74 -3.63
C TYR A 176 5.21 3.19 -2.18
N ILE A 177 6.12 2.79 -1.29
CA ILE A 177 6.10 3.16 0.12
C ILE A 177 6.10 4.69 0.29
N ASN A 178 6.96 5.39 -0.46
CA ASN A 178 7.14 6.84 -0.35
C ASN A 178 6.06 7.65 -1.06
N MET A 179 5.37 7.07 -2.04
CA MET A 179 4.28 7.71 -2.77
C MET A 179 2.88 7.30 -2.29
N ALA A 180 2.72 6.25 -1.48
CA ALA A 180 1.42 5.80 -1.00
C ALA A 180 0.64 6.93 -0.28
N LEU A 181 -0.67 6.97 -0.44
CA LEU A 181 -1.51 7.89 0.32
C LEU A 181 -1.73 7.34 1.73
N LEU A 182 -1.68 8.23 2.73
CA LEU A 182 -2.03 7.93 4.12
C LEU A 182 -3.51 8.23 4.40
N VAL A 183 -4.37 7.98 3.41
CA VAL A 183 -5.83 8.18 3.43
C VAL A 183 -6.51 7.16 2.51
N GLY A 184 -7.83 7.04 2.62
CA GLY A 184 -8.63 6.15 1.79
C GLY A 184 -8.74 4.72 2.35
N THR A 185 -9.56 3.90 1.70
CA THR A 185 -9.96 2.58 2.22
C THR A 185 -8.79 1.63 2.44
N ALA A 186 -7.84 1.58 1.51
CA ALA A 186 -6.65 0.73 1.65
C ALA A 186 -5.82 1.13 2.87
N PHE A 187 -5.57 2.43 3.05
CA PHE A 187 -4.88 2.94 4.23
C PHE A 187 -5.63 2.63 5.52
N ILE A 188 -6.95 2.78 5.57
CA ILE A 188 -7.74 2.49 6.78
C ILE A 188 -7.57 1.02 7.22
N VAL A 189 -7.62 0.09 6.27
CA VAL A 189 -7.45 -1.35 6.56
C VAL A 189 -6.02 -1.65 6.99
N ASP A 190 -5.03 -1.15 6.25
CA ASP A 190 -3.61 -1.36 6.55
C ASP A 190 -3.21 -0.72 7.89
N ASN A 191 -3.73 0.46 8.20
CA ASN A 191 -3.47 1.18 9.45
C ASN A 191 -4.00 0.41 10.66
N LYS A 192 -5.19 -0.18 10.54
CA LYS A 192 -5.75 -1.09 11.55
C LYS A 192 -4.89 -2.34 11.73
N GLN A 193 -4.37 -2.90 10.63
CA GLN A 193 -3.49 -4.06 10.69
C GLN A 193 -2.17 -3.75 11.40
N VAL A 194 -1.59 -2.56 11.15
CA VAL A 194 -0.41 -2.09 11.87
C VAL A 194 -0.68 -1.97 13.37
N LEU A 195 -1.83 -1.44 13.78
CA LEU A 195 -2.21 -1.38 15.20
C LEU A 195 -2.28 -2.78 15.84
N ALA A 196 -2.88 -3.75 15.15
CA ALA A 196 -2.97 -5.12 15.64
C ALA A 196 -1.59 -5.77 15.82
N LEU A 197 -0.68 -5.54 14.87
CA LEU A 197 0.71 -6.02 14.95
C LEU A 197 1.48 -5.34 16.10
N LEU A 198 1.34 -4.02 16.27
CA LEU A 198 1.94 -3.29 17.39
C LEU A 198 1.49 -3.87 18.73
N ASN A 199 0.18 -3.99 18.95
CA ASN A 199 -0.39 -4.56 20.18
C ASN A 199 0.15 -5.98 20.45
N LYS A 200 0.27 -6.81 19.41
CA LYS A 200 0.85 -8.15 19.53
C LYS A 200 2.30 -8.12 20.02
N PHE A 201 3.12 -7.21 19.49
CA PHE A 201 4.55 -7.16 19.80
C PHE A 201 4.86 -6.42 21.09
N ILE A 202 4.02 -5.50 21.57
CA ILE A 202 4.22 -4.87 22.88
C ILE A 202 3.58 -5.64 24.05
N MET A 203 2.80 -6.68 23.74
CA MET A 203 2.03 -7.43 24.74
C MET A 203 2.89 -7.90 25.92
N GLY A 204 2.51 -7.49 27.13
CA GLY A 204 3.22 -7.76 28.37
C GLY A 204 4.12 -6.62 28.84
N CYS A 205 4.27 -5.55 28.05
CA CYS A 205 4.93 -4.31 28.45
C CYS A 205 3.86 -3.27 28.83
N SER A 206 3.53 -3.19 30.12
CA SER A 206 2.45 -2.32 30.62
C SER A 206 2.62 -0.84 30.24
N GLU A 207 3.85 -0.33 30.19
CA GLU A 207 4.13 1.05 29.79
C GLU A 207 3.79 1.31 28.32
N ALA A 208 4.25 0.44 27.42
CA ALA A 208 3.93 0.56 26.00
C ALA A 208 2.43 0.39 25.76
N GLU A 209 1.77 -0.55 26.46
CA GLU A 209 0.33 -0.75 26.37
C GLU A 209 -0.44 0.50 26.84
N MET A 210 -0.03 1.13 27.95
CA MET A 210 -0.64 2.38 28.42
C MET A 210 -0.47 3.53 27.42
N VAL A 211 0.69 3.65 26.76
CA VAL A 211 0.92 4.68 25.73
C VAL A 211 -0.07 4.52 24.56
N ILE A 212 -0.29 3.30 24.08
CA ILE A 212 -1.28 3.06 23.02
C ILE A 212 -2.72 3.27 23.55
N GLN A 213 -3.04 2.78 24.75
CA GLN A 213 -4.39 2.92 25.34
C GLN A 213 -4.79 4.39 25.51
N ALA A 214 -3.83 5.27 25.85
CA ALA A 214 -4.07 6.70 26.00
C ALA A 214 -4.56 7.38 24.71
N LEU A 215 -4.29 6.80 23.53
CA LEU A 215 -4.80 7.31 22.25
C LEU A 215 -6.30 7.04 22.05
N ASN A 216 -6.90 6.15 22.84
CA ASN A 216 -8.31 5.77 22.76
C ASN A 216 -8.75 5.41 21.31
N THR A 217 -7.91 4.67 20.59
CA THR A 217 -8.14 4.26 19.19
C THR A 217 -8.18 2.75 19.05
N THR A 218 -8.97 2.26 18.09
CA THR A 218 -9.04 0.84 17.72
C THR A 218 -8.59 0.57 16.29
N THR A 219 -8.18 1.63 15.56
CA THR A 219 -7.89 1.55 14.12
C THR A 219 -6.65 2.33 13.69
N ASP A 220 -6.03 3.14 14.57
CA ASP A 220 -4.94 4.03 14.17
C ASP A 220 -3.55 3.51 14.60
N GLY A 221 -2.98 2.63 13.78
CA GLY A 221 -1.63 2.08 13.99
C GLY A 221 -0.50 3.09 13.78
N ARG A 222 -0.69 4.07 12.88
CA ARG A 222 0.26 5.16 12.65
C ARG A 222 0.40 6.02 13.90
N ALA A 223 -0.73 6.50 14.45
CA ALA A 223 -0.70 7.27 15.69
C ALA A 223 -0.07 6.47 16.84
N ALA A 224 -0.41 5.19 16.98
CA ALA A 224 0.19 4.29 17.98
C ALA A 224 1.71 4.15 17.82
N PHE A 225 2.20 3.95 16.59
CA PHE A 225 3.65 3.88 16.33
C PHE A 225 4.37 5.16 16.74
N PHE A 226 3.85 6.33 16.34
CA PHE A 226 4.48 7.61 16.65
C PHE A 226 4.38 7.98 18.14
N ALA A 227 3.31 7.59 18.83
CA ALA A 227 3.20 7.77 20.27
C ALA A 227 4.27 6.96 21.03
N LEU A 228 4.46 5.68 20.65
CA LEU A 228 5.52 4.86 21.22
C LEU A 228 6.91 5.42 20.90
N LYS A 229 7.13 5.85 19.65
CA LYS A 229 8.39 6.46 19.22
C LYS A 229 8.70 7.71 20.05
N ALA A 230 7.75 8.64 20.17
CA ALA A 230 7.90 9.86 20.97
C ALA A 230 8.23 9.53 22.44
N PHE A 231 7.54 8.55 23.02
CA PHE A 231 7.75 8.12 24.39
C PHE A 231 9.16 7.56 24.64
N TYR A 232 9.65 6.66 23.77
CA TYR A 232 10.95 5.99 23.96
C TYR A 232 12.15 6.75 23.38
N GLU A 233 11.95 7.68 22.44
CA GLU A 233 13.03 8.50 21.86
C GLU A 233 13.14 9.89 22.51
N GLY A 234 12.20 10.26 23.37
CA GLY A 234 12.20 11.56 24.06
C GLY A 234 11.87 12.75 23.14
N GLU A 235 11.30 12.50 21.96
CA GLU A 235 10.87 13.54 21.02
C GLU A 235 9.49 14.11 21.45
N GLY A 236 9.49 15.11 22.33
CA GLY A 236 8.36 16.05 22.51
C GLY A 236 7.52 15.96 23.79
N ILE A 237 6.83 17.07 24.06
CA ILE A 237 6.11 17.50 25.30
C ILE A 237 5.15 16.45 25.92
N PHE A 238 4.62 15.51 25.12
CA PHE A 238 3.73 14.45 25.61
C PHE A 238 4.41 13.41 26.51
N ALA A 239 5.75 13.28 26.46
CA ALA A 239 6.47 12.39 27.36
C ALA A 239 6.28 12.78 28.83
N HIS A 240 6.16 14.09 29.13
CA HIS A 240 5.96 14.59 30.48
C HIS A 240 4.51 14.47 30.97
N ASP A 241 3.52 14.76 30.12
CA ASP A 241 2.10 14.69 30.51
C ASP A 241 1.61 13.24 30.65
N VAL A 242 2.07 12.32 29.79
CA VAL A 242 1.77 10.89 29.92
C VAL A 242 2.49 10.30 31.13
N MET A 243 3.76 10.65 31.39
CA MET A 243 4.41 10.23 32.64
C MET A 243 3.73 10.80 33.88
N ALA A 244 3.32 12.07 33.88
CA ALA A 244 2.62 12.68 35.01
C ALA A 244 1.27 12.02 35.26
N ALA A 245 0.50 11.72 34.21
CA ALA A 245 -0.73 10.96 34.30
C ALA A 245 -0.48 9.53 34.83
N VAL A 246 0.51 8.82 34.29
CA VAL A 246 0.87 7.45 34.71
C VAL A 246 1.38 7.39 36.16
N LEU A 247 2.15 8.38 36.61
CA LEU A 247 2.59 8.50 37.99
C LEU A 247 1.43 8.81 38.93
N SER A 248 0.48 9.66 38.51
CA SER A 248 -0.70 10.00 39.32
C SER A 248 -1.65 8.82 39.53
N ILE A 249 -1.84 7.98 38.51
CA ILE A 249 -2.68 6.75 38.58
C ILE A 249 -2.05 5.70 39.50
N ASN A 250 -0.71 5.54 39.45
CA ASN A 250 0.00 4.59 40.31
C ASN A 250 0.11 5.05 41.78
N HIS A 251 0.06 6.36 42.04
CA HIS A 251 0.01 6.90 43.41
C HIS A 251 -1.38 6.79 44.05
N GLN A 252 -2.46 6.87 43.25
CA GLN A 252 -3.84 6.70 43.73
C GLN A 252 -4.22 5.24 44.02
N THR A 253 -3.46 4.27 43.52
CA THR A 253 -3.70 2.83 43.74
C THR A 253 -2.80 2.21 44.83
N ARG A 254 -1.99 3.01 45.54
CA ARG A 254 -1.02 2.53 46.55
C ARG A 254 -1.22 3.00 48.00
N TYR A 255 -2.31 3.69 48.33
CA TYR A 255 -2.71 3.87 49.72
C TYR A 255 -4.22 3.59 49.87
N PRO A 256 -4.61 2.88 50.94
CA PRO A 256 -5.65 1.83 50.93
C PRO A 256 -7.09 2.32 50.80
#